data_AF-A0A939X168-F1
#
_entry.id   AF-A0A939X168-F1
#
_cell.length_a   1.000
_cell.length_b   1.000
_cell.length_c   1.000
_cell.angle_alpha   90.00
_cell.angle_beta   90.00
_cell.angle_gamma   90.00
#
_symmetry.space_group_name_H-M   'P 1'
#
loop_
_entity.id
_entity.type
_entity.pdbx_description
1 polymer ?
#
loop_
_entity_poly.entity_id
_entity_poly.type
_entity_poly.pdbx_seq_one_letter_code
_entity_poly.pdbx_strand_id
1 'polypeptide(L)'
;MEAKLTLKLNDNSINRAKEYVAKKKTSLSSIVENIFDSLTLNNEPAQFSYSPLVNELSGIIQLDENYDYKSDYASYLDKKYE
;
A
#
# COMPACT_ATOMS: atom_id res chain seq x y z
N MET A 1 -9.26 -16.83 19.15
CA MET A 1 -9.75 -18.20 18.87
C MET A 1 -9.22 -18.58 17.50
N GLU A 2 -8.63 -19.76 17.32
CA GLU A 2 -8.20 -20.24 16.01
C GLU A 2 -9.36 -20.96 15.30
N ALA A 3 -9.65 -20.57 14.06
CA ALA A 3 -10.67 -21.19 13.23
C ALA A 3 -10.09 -21.53 11.85
N LYS A 4 -10.52 -22.63 11.24
CA LYS A 4 -10.08 -23.04 9.90
C LYS A 4 -11.14 -22.66 8.87
N LEU A 5 -10.75 -21.85 7.89
CA LEU A 5 -11.57 -21.48 6.74
C LEU A 5 -11.07 -22.21 5.49
N THR A 6 -11.95 -22.93 4.80
CA THR A 6 -11.63 -23.60 3.52
C THR A 6 -12.28 -22.85 2.37
N LEU A 7 -11.47 -22.38 1.42
CA LEU A 7 -11.92 -21.61 0.25
C LEU A 7 -11.71 -22.40 -1.03
N LYS A 8 -12.68 -22.35 -1.96
CA LYS A 8 -12.50 -22.84 -3.32
C LYS A 8 -11.83 -21.75 -4.14
N LEU A 9 -10.66 -22.06 -4.70
CA LEU A 9 -9.84 -21.14 -5.47
C LEU A 9 -9.31 -21.87 -6.70
N ASN A 10 -8.87 -21.10 -7.69
CA ASN A 10 -8.17 -21.67 -8.85
C ASN A 10 -6.78 -22.17 -8.43
N ASP A 11 -6.39 -23.37 -8.87
CA ASP A 11 -5.09 -23.99 -8.57
C ASP A 11 -3.90 -23.10 -8.94
N ASN A 12 -3.97 -22.39 -10.08
CA ASN A 12 -2.91 -21.47 -10.49
C ASN A 12 -2.73 -20.32 -9.49
N SER A 13 -3.83 -19.84 -8.90
CA SER A 13 -3.78 -18.81 -7.87
C SER A 13 -3.16 -19.34 -6.58
N ILE A 14 -3.48 -20.57 -6.18
CA ILE A 14 -2.89 -21.22 -5.00
C ILE A 14 -1.37 -21.37 -5.17
N ASN A 15 -0.91 -21.80 -6.34
CA ASN A 15 0.52 -21.98 -6.60
C ASN A 15 1.29 -20.65 -6.55
N ARG A 16 0.79 -19.61 -7.22
CA ARG A 16 1.40 -18.27 -7.15
C ARG A 16 1.45 -17.73 -5.72
N ALA A 17 0.40 -17.96 -4.94
CA ALA A 17 0.35 -17.51 -3.55
C ALA A 17 1.38 -18.26 -2.67
N LYS A 18 1.52 -19.58 -2.84
CA LYS A 18 2.55 -20.39 -2.16
C LYS A 18 3.97 -19.91 -2.47
N GLU A 19 4.28 -19.64 -3.74
CA GLU A 19 5.59 -19.11 -4.13
C GLU A 19 5.86 -17.73 -3.52
N TYR A 20 4.85 -16.85 -3.52
CA TYR A 20 4.98 -15.51 -2.96
C TYR A 20 5.30 -15.55 -1.46
N VAL A 21 4.56 -16.32 -0.67
CA VAL A 21 4.76 -16.38 0.78
C VAL A 21 6.10 -17.03 1.15
N ALA A 22 6.54 -18.02 0.36
CA ALA A 22 7.85 -18.64 0.54
C ALA A 22 8.99 -17.63 0.36
N LYS A 23 8.91 -16.78 -0.67
CA LYS A 23 9.91 -15.70 -0.91
C LYS A 23 9.87 -14.64 0.20
N LYS A 24 8.68 -14.32 0.71
CA LYS A 24 8.45 -13.31 1.75
C LYS A 24 8.67 -13.83 3.18
N LYS A 25 8.99 -15.12 3.37
CA LYS A 25 9.13 -15.78 4.68
C LYS A 25 7.92 -15.56 5.60
N THR A 26 6.72 -15.64 5.03
CA THR A 26 5.45 -15.45 5.74
C THR A 26 4.51 -16.62 5.50
N SER A 27 3.34 -16.63 6.16
CA SER A 27 2.33 -17.66 6.02
C SER A 27 1.12 -17.18 5.22
N LEU A 28 0.44 -18.11 4.52
CA LEU A 28 -0.80 -17.81 3.78
C LEU A 28 -1.90 -17.32 4.73
N SER A 29 -2.05 -17.94 5.90
CA SER A 29 -3.02 -17.54 6.91
C SER A 29 -2.77 -16.10 7.37
N SER A 30 -1.51 -15.73 7.65
CA SER A 30 -1.17 -14.36 8.07
C SER A 30 -1.49 -13.32 6.99
N ILE A 31 -1.28 -13.63 5.71
CA ILE A 31 -1.65 -12.69 4.63
C ILE A 31 -3.16 -12.53 4.53
N VAL A 32 -3.90 -13.65 4.56
CA VAL A 32 -5.35 -13.64 4.40
C VAL A 32 -6.03 -12.97 5.60
N GLU A 33 -5.54 -13.21 6.80
CA GLU A 33 -6.00 -12.57 8.04
C GLU A 33 -5.84 -11.05 7.96
N ASN A 34 -4.65 -10.55 7.62
CA ASN A 34 -4.42 -9.11 7.41
C ASN A 34 -5.34 -8.50 6.35
N ILE A 35 -5.63 -9.22 5.26
CA ILE A 35 -6.57 -8.75 4.23
C ILE A 35 -7.98 -8.66 4.80
N PHE A 36 -8.45 -9.69 5.52
CA PHE A 36 -9.78 -9.68 6.12
C PHE A 36 -9.92 -8.56 7.15
N ASP A 37 -8.92 -8.37 8.01
CA ASP A 37 -8.86 -7.28 8.97
C ASP A 37 -8.90 -5.93 8.24
N SER A 38 -8.08 -5.74 7.21
CA SER A 38 -8.06 -4.52 6.40
C SER A 38 -9.39 -4.22 5.69
N LEU A 39 -10.19 -5.25 5.39
CA LEU A 39 -11.50 -5.07 4.73
C LEU A 39 -12.63 -4.82 5.73
N THR A 40 -12.54 -5.40 6.93
CA THR A 40 -13.65 -5.42 7.91
C THR A 40 -13.51 -4.38 9.02
N LEU A 41 -12.29 -3.93 9.33
CA LEU A 41 -12.05 -2.93 10.37
C LEU A 41 -12.31 -1.48 9.93
N ASN A 42 -12.68 -1.25 8.65
CA ASN A 42 -12.97 0.08 8.09
C ASN A 42 -14.36 0.66 8.44
N ASN A 43 -15.02 0.19 9.51
CA ASN A 43 -16.25 0.82 9.99
C ASN A 43 -15.99 1.98 10.96
N GLU A 44 -14.75 2.21 11.36
CA GLU A 44 -14.33 3.50 11.93
C GLU A 44 -13.77 4.35 10.78
N PRO A 45 -14.08 5.67 10.70
CA PRO A 45 -13.49 6.54 9.70
C PRO A 45 -11.98 6.55 9.92
N ALA A 46 -11.27 5.67 9.20
CA ALA A 46 -9.85 5.53 9.30
C ALA A 46 -9.24 6.90 9.00
N GLN A 47 -8.61 7.51 10.01
CA GLN A 47 -7.52 8.43 9.74
C GLN A 47 -6.62 7.69 8.76
N PHE A 48 -6.57 8.17 7.50
CA PHE A 48 -5.67 7.65 6.48
C PHE A 48 -4.25 7.75 7.03
N SER A 49 -3.78 6.69 7.68
CA SER A 49 -2.42 6.60 8.18
C SER A 49 -1.59 6.14 7.00
N TYR A 50 -0.88 7.08 6.40
CA TYR A 50 0.12 6.77 5.40
C TYR A 50 1.13 5.78 5.97
N SER A 51 1.73 4.93 5.12
CA SER A 51 2.77 4.00 5.60
C SER A 51 3.91 4.77 6.28
N PRO A 52 4.65 4.17 7.24
CA PRO A 52 5.77 4.84 7.90
C PRO A 52 6.75 5.47 6.90
N LEU A 53 7.01 4.76 5.79
CA LEU A 53 7.84 5.25 4.70
C LEU A 53 7.24 6.48 4.00
N VAL A 54 5.93 6.48 3.76
CA VAL A 54 5.26 7.62 3.11
C VAL A 54 5.23 8.83 4.05
N ASN A 55 5.05 8.63 5.37
CA ASN A 55 5.17 9.71 6.36
C ASN A 55 6.61 10.26 6.44
N GLU A 56 7.61 9.39 6.44
CA GLU A 56 9.01 9.81 6.37
C GLU A 56 9.30 10.60 5.09
N LEU A 57 8.77 10.17 3.94
CA LEU A 57 8.97 10.86 2.67
C LEU A 57 8.16 12.16 2.54
N SER A 58 6.94 12.20 3.05
CA SER A 58 6.05 13.37 2.96
C SER A 58 6.47 14.50 3.91
N GLY A 59 7.06 14.17 5.06
CA GLY A 59 7.57 15.15 6.03
C GLY A 59 8.85 15.88 5.59
N ILE A 60 9.52 15.42 4.52
CA ILE A 60 10.77 16.03 4.04
C ILE A 60 10.51 17.31 3.22
N ILE A 61 9.35 17.39 2.56
CA ILE A 61 9.03 18.51 1.66
C ILE A 61 8.06 19.46 2.37
N GLN A 62 8.61 20.52 2.95
CA GLN A 62 7.84 21.65 3.45
C GLN A 62 7.59 22.62 2.30
N LEU A 63 6.32 22.84 1.98
CA LEU A 63 5.88 23.76 0.93
C LEU A 63 5.14 24.92 1.60
N ASP A 64 5.33 26.14 1.09
CA ASP A 64 4.51 27.27 1.48
C ASP A 64 3.04 27.02 1.11
N GLU A 65 2.10 27.56 1.91
CA GLU A 65 0.66 27.42 1.66
C GLU A 65 0.23 27.90 0.26
N ASN A 66 1.01 28.80 -0.34
CA ASN A 66 0.78 29.39 -1.66
C ASN A 66 1.68 28.83 -2.76
N TYR A 67 2.31 27.66 -2.54
CA TYR A 67 3.19 27.07 -3.54
C TYR A 67 2.41 26.63 -4.78
N ASP A 68 2.67 27.28 -5.91
CA ASP A 68 2.09 26.91 -7.20
C ASP A 68 2.93 25.83 -7.88
N TYR A 69 2.66 24.58 -7.53
CA TYR A 69 3.34 23.41 -8.12
C TYR A 69 3.21 23.32 -9.63
N LYS A 70 2.18 23.94 -10.24
CA LYS A 70 1.95 23.83 -11.68
C LYS A 70 2.94 24.68 -12.48
N SER A 71 3.19 25.91 -12.05
CA SER A 71 4.15 26.80 -12.73
C SER A 71 5.58 26.30 -12.58
N ASP A 72 5.93 25.80 -11.40
CA ASP A 72 7.25 25.22 -11.15
C ASP A 72 7.49 23.96 -12.00
N TYR A 73 6.48 23.08 -12.10
CA TYR A 73 6.54 21.90 -12.96
C TYR A 73 6.64 22.26 -14.44
N ALA A 74 5.90 23.27 -14.91
CA ALA A 74 5.99 23.76 -16.29
C ALA A 74 7.41 24.28 -16.60
N SER A 75 7.98 25.10 -15.69
CA SER A 75 9.34 25.64 -15.82
C SER A 75 10.41 24.54 -15.85
N TYR A 76 10.24 23.48 -15.04
CA TYR A 76 11.11 22.31 -15.08
C TYR A 76 11.05 21.58 -16.42
N LEU A 77 9.86 21.39 -16.99
CA LEU A 77 9.69 20.72 -18.27
C LEU A 77 10.33 21.52 -19.41
N ASP A 78 10.12 22.84 -19.44
CA ASP A 78 10.75 23.71 -20.45
C ASP A 78 12.27 23.56 -20.40
N LYS A 79 12.88 23.66 -19.21
CA LYS A 79 14.33 23.51 -19.02
C LYS A 79 14.86 22.11 -19.34
N LYS A 80 14.03 21.07 -19.19
CA LYS A 80 14.43 19.68 -19.45
C LYS A 80 14.47 19.36 -20.95
N TYR A 81 13.60 20.00 -21.72
CA TYR A 81 13.41 19.73 -23.14
C TYR A 81 13.93 20.85 -24.05
N GLU A 82 14.51 21.93 -23.50
CA GLU A 82 15.53 22.78 -24.16
C GLU A 82 16.85 22.02 -24.37
#